data_AF-A0A1Q7IEW2-F1
#
_entry.id   AF-A0A1Q7IEW2-F1
#
_cell.length_a   1.000
_cell.length_b   1.000
_cell.length_c   1.000
_cell.angle_alpha   90.00
_cell.angle_beta   90.00
_cell.angle_gamma   90.00
#
_symmetry.space_group_name_H-M   'P 1'
#
loop_
_entity.id
_entity.type
_entity.pdbx_description
1 polymer ?
#
loop_
_entity_poly.entity_id
_entity_poly.type
_entity_poly.pdbx_seq_one_letter_code
_entity_poly.pdbx_strand_id
1 'polypeptide(L)'
;MENNKNPGMLIETLSESTESVLPASKKALTTGAEEEAPLLLKRTPGSYLLNQLYGLWVFGSLFLLSVLVTRKLSVAEYGVFAVSLAAFNTVAYIVALGLEDATTTFVPRIFAEHGKAAAAVLMRHLLALRSGTLLLSFVIMLFTLPALASLIAAIPLSGAAGMAASLRDPALLNHISPIAVYVFGNGISSLITAICASLMRMRFVFVVGSVTQLVLLVLSFFVLQLGWGTDGILWIFAVLSVLNAIAFQQQGRTSN
;
A
#
# COMPACT_ATOMS: atom_id res chain seq x y z
N MET A 1 23.13 48.05 -47.77
CA MET A 1 22.08 48.77 -47.02
C MET A 1 21.26 47.73 -46.27
N GLU A 2 21.42 47.70 -44.95
CA GLU A 2 20.81 46.75 -44.02
C GLU A 2 19.27 46.81 -44.06
N ASN A 3 18.65 45.63 -44.13
CA ASN A 3 17.22 45.46 -43.93
C ASN A 3 16.97 45.28 -42.43
N ASN A 4 16.64 46.39 -41.76
CA ASN A 4 16.34 46.47 -40.34
C ASN A 4 14.97 45.82 -40.05
N LYS A 5 14.96 44.49 -39.83
CA LYS A 5 13.79 43.79 -39.31
C LYS A 5 13.62 44.16 -37.84
N ASN A 6 12.66 45.02 -37.57
CA ASN A 6 12.32 45.51 -36.24
C ASN A 6 11.92 44.33 -35.31
N PRO A 7 12.72 43.97 -34.30
CA PRO A 7 12.47 42.80 -33.45
C PRO A 7 11.31 43.00 -32.47
N GLY A 8 10.79 44.24 -32.31
CA GLY A 8 9.66 44.53 -31.42
C GLY A 8 8.34 43.87 -31.85
N MET A 9 8.09 43.75 -33.16
CA MET A 9 6.80 43.28 -33.68
C MET A 9 6.61 41.76 -33.55
N LEU A 10 7.71 40.99 -33.53
CA LEU A 10 7.70 39.54 -33.30
C LEU A 10 7.56 39.19 -31.81
N ILE A 11 7.98 40.06 -30.90
CA ILE A 11 7.84 39.84 -29.45
C ILE A 11 6.39 40.13 -29.02
N GLU A 12 5.74 41.14 -29.60
CA GLU A 12 4.34 41.46 -29.31
C GLU A 12 3.37 40.36 -29.78
N THR A 13 3.60 39.80 -30.98
CA THR A 13 2.77 38.70 -31.53
C THR A 13 3.02 37.34 -30.84
N LEU A 14 4.21 37.09 -30.31
CA LEU A 14 4.49 35.91 -29.47
C LEU A 14 4.00 36.08 -28.02
N SER A 15 3.96 37.32 -27.50
CA SER A 15 3.39 37.61 -26.17
C SER A 15 1.87 37.45 -26.16
N GLU A 16 1.15 37.99 -27.16
CA GLU A 16 -0.30 37.90 -27.25
C GLU A 16 -0.83 36.47 -27.48
N SER A 17 -0.07 35.63 -28.20
CA SER A 17 -0.44 34.23 -28.42
C SER A 17 -0.16 33.32 -27.22
N THR A 18 0.78 33.70 -26.35
CA THR A 18 1.13 32.93 -25.13
C THR A 18 0.28 33.34 -23.93
N GLU A 19 -0.12 34.61 -23.81
CA GLU A 19 -1.00 35.10 -22.75
C GLU A 19 -2.47 34.75 -22.93
N SER A 20 -2.91 34.28 -24.10
CA SER A 20 -4.30 33.89 -24.36
C SER A 20 -4.61 32.43 -23.95
N VAL A 21 -3.61 31.53 -24.03
CA VAL A 21 -3.79 30.09 -23.73
C VAL A 21 -3.65 29.79 -22.22
N LEU A 22 -2.81 30.56 -21.52
CA LEU A 22 -2.59 30.42 -20.07
C LEU A 22 -3.83 30.73 -19.20
N PRO A 23 -4.61 31.80 -19.40
CA PRO A 23 -5.77 32.11 -18.57
C PRO A 23 -6.93 31.15 -18.83
N ALA A 24 -7.12 30.65 -20.05
CA ALA A 24 -8.14 29.66 -20.36
C ALA A 24 -7.85 28.31 -19.69
N SER A 25 -6.58 27.86 -19.72
CA SER A 25 -6.11 26.66 -19.01
C SER A 25 -6.26 26.79 -17.49
N LYS A 26 -5.82 27.93 -16.92
CA LYS A 26 -5.93 28.22 -15.48
C LYS A 26 -7.39 28.32 -15.02
N LYS A 27 -8.25 28.94 -15.83
CA LYS A 27 -9.69 29.13 -15.53
C LYS A 27 -10.48 27.82 -15.64
N ALA A 28 -10.13 26.94 -16.57
CA ALA A 28 -10.68 25.59 -16.67
C ALA A 28 -10.21 24.67 -15.53
N LEU A 29 -8.95 24.80 -15.11
CA LEU A 29 -8.40 24.14 -13.90
C LEU A 29 -9.10 24.60 -12.63
N THR A 30 -9.37 25.90 -12.47
CA THR A 30 -10.07 26.44 -11.29
C THR A 30 -11.56 26.09 -11.25
N THR A 31 -12.25 26.05 -12.40
CA THR A 31 -13.69 25.68 -12.42
C THR A 31 -13.91 24.19 -12.16
N GLY A 32 -13.05 23.30 -12.67
CA GLY A 32 -13.10 21.87 -12.33
C GLY A 32 -12.74 21.57 -10.88
N ALA A 33 -11.75 22.29 -10.33
CA ALA A 33 -11.34 22.19 -8.92
C ALA A 33 -12.46 22.60 -7.94
N GLU A 34 -13.20 23.67 -8.26
CA GLU A 34 -14.34 24.14 -7.44
C GLU A 34 -15.53 23.16 -7.42
N GLU A 35 -15.72 22.35 -8.47
CA GLU A 35 -16.78 21.32 -8.51
C GLU A 35 -16.40 20.02 -7.76
N GLU A 36 -15.11 19.69 -7.68
CA GLU A 36 -14.62 18.42 -7.12
C GLU A 36 -14.54 18.41 -5.58
N ALA A 37 -14.21 19.55 -4.95
CA ALA A 37 -14.17 19.69 -3.48
C ALA A 37 -15.54 19.41 -2.78
N PRO A 38 -16.68 19.98 -3.23
CA PRO A 38 -17.98 19.69 -2.62
C PRO A 38 -18.43 18.24 -2.82
N LEU A 39 -17.95 17.55 -3.86
CA LEU A 39 -18.22 16.12 -4.06
C LEU A 39 -17.54 15.25 -2.98
N LEU A 40 -16.33 15.62 -2.53
CA LEU A 40 -15.68 14.95 -1.41
C LEU A 40 -16.46 15.16 -0.11
N LEU A 41 -16.87 16.40 0.18
CA LEU A 41 -17.63 16.74 1.39
C LEU A 41 -18.96 15.98 1.51
N LYS A 42 -19.67 15.80 0.39
CA LYS A 42 -20.92 15.00 0.36
C LYS A 42 -20.70 13.52 0.71
N ARG A 43 -19.51 12.98 0.43
CA ARG A 43 -19.19 11.56 0.68
C ARG A 43 -18.62 11.30 2.07
N THR A 44 -18.12 12.33 2.75
CA THR A 44 -17.41 12.22 4.03
C THR A 44 -18.20 11.46 5.11
N PRO A 45 -19.49 11.76 5.40
CA PRO A 45 -20.18 11.14 6.53
C PRO A 45 -20.36 9.63 6.36
N GLY A 46 -20.82 9.19 5.17
CA GLY A 46 -21.00 7.77 4.88
C GLY A 46 -19.68 7.01 4.76
N SER A 47 -18.65 7.65 4.21
CA SER A 47 -17.33 7.03 4.07
C SER A 47 -16.64 6.85 5.42
N TYR A 48 -16.81 7.81 6.33
CA TYR A 48 -16.31 7.70 7.69
C TYR A 48 -16.92 6.52 8.44
N LEU A 49 -18.26 6.37 8.42
CA LEU A 49 -18.93 5.23 9.08
C LEU A 49 -18.47 3.88 8.49
N LEU A 50 -18.37 3.79 7.16
CA LEU A 50 -17.87 2.59 6.50
C LEU A 50 -16.41 2.29 6.87
N ASN A 51 -15.58 3.31 7.05
CA ASN A 51 -14.21 3.13 7.52
C ASN A 51 -14.15 2.60 8.95
N GLN A 52 -15.00 3.10 9.85
CA GLN A 52 -15.07 2.60 11.23
C GLN A 52 -15.58 1.16 11.29
N LEU A 53 -16.64 0.84 10.54
CA LEU A 53 -17.15 -0.52 10.44
C LEU A 53 -16.12 -1.47 9.83
N TYR A 54 -15.41 -1.03 8.79
CA TYR A 54 -14.31 -1.79 8.20
C TYR A 54 -13.21 -2.07 9.23
N GLY A 55 -12.74 -1.03 9.94
CA GLY A 55 -11.73 -1.17 10.98
C GLY A 55 -12.16 -2.15 12.07
N LEU A 56 -13.39 -2.00 12.58
CA LEU A 56 -13.96 -2.91 13.57
C LEU A 56 -14.01 -4.37 13.06
N TRP A 57 -14.43 -4.58 11.81
CA TRP A 57 -14.47 -5.90 11.19
C TRP A 57 -13.07 -6.52 11.06
N VAL A 58 -12.08 -5.75 10.59
CA VAL A 58 -10.69 -6.21 10.46
C VAL A 58 -10.11 -6.56 11.83
N PHE A 59 -10.29 -5.73 12.85
CA PHE A 59 -9.79 -6.04 14.18
C PHE A 59 -10.50 -7.24 14.83
N GLY A 60 -11.83 -7.29 14.72
CA GLY A 60 -12.62 -8.41 15.26
C GLY A 60 -12.25 -9.74 14.61
N SER A 61 -12.05 -9.75 13.29
CA SER A 61 -11.62 -10.94 12.55
C SER A 61 -10.18 -11.34 12.87
N LEU A 62 -9.24 -10.40 12.97
CA LEU A 62 -7.87 -10.70 13.40
C LEU A 62 -7.85 -11.28 14.82
N PHE A 63 -8.68 -10.77 15.73
CA PHE A 63 -8.85 -11.35 17.06
C PHE A 63 -9.33 -12.80 17.01
N LEU A 64 -10.37 -13.09 16.21
CA LEU A 64 -10.87 -14.46 16.03
C LEU A 64 -9.80 -15.39 15.43
N LEU A 65 -9.03 -14.90 14.46
CA LEU A 65 -7.91 -15.62 13.89
C LEU A 65 -6.85 -15.92 14.96
N SER A 66 -6.47 -14.92 15.77
CA SER A 66 -5.53 -15.13 16.88
C SER A 66 -6.02 -16.18 17.88
N VAL A 67 -7.30 -16.15 18.27
CA VAL A 67 -7.89 -17.18 19.15
C VAL A 67 -7.80 -18.56 18.50
N LEU A 68 -8.12 -18.66 17.21
CA LEU A 68 -8.09 -19.90 16.44
C LEU A 68 -6.68 -20.49 16.34
N VAL A 69 -5.71 -19.66 15.98
CA VAL A 69 -4.28 -20.02 15.89
C VAL A 69 -3.76 -20.47 17.24
N THR A 70 -4.03 -19.70 18.31
CA THR A 70 -3.54 -19.99 19.67
C THR A 70 -4.10 -21.30 20.23
N ARG A 71 -5.33 -21.66 19.85
CA ARG A 71 -5.95 -22.91 20.33
C ARG A 71 -5.57 -24.14 19.52
N LYS A 72 -5.14 -23.98 18.27
CA LYS A 72 -4.90 -25.10 17.34
C LYS A 72 -3.43 -25.42 17.11
N LEU A 73 -2.57 -24.42 17.16
CA LEU A 73 -1.14 -24.64 17.03
C LEU A 73 -0.53 -25.16 18.33
N SER A 74 0.48 -26.01 18.20
CA SER A 74 1.37 -26.33 19.32
C SER A 74 2.16 -25.09 19.76
N VAL A 75 2.73 -25.13 20.98
CA VAL A 75 3.56 -24.02 21.50
C VAL A 75 4.72 -23.69 20.56
N ALA A 76 5.37 -24.72 19.99
CA ALA A 76 6.46 -24.56 19.06
C ALA A 76 6.01 -23.87 17.77
N GLU A 77 4.94 -24.36 17.14
CA GLU A 77 4.39 -23.77 15.91
C GLU A 77 3.89 -22.34 16.11
N TYR A 78 3.25 -22.07 17.25
CA TYR A 78 2.83 -20.72 17.62
C TYR A 78 4.03 -19.77 17.76
N GLY A 79 5.14 -20.25 18.35
CA GLY A 79 6.39 -19.49 18.43
C GLY A 79 6.90 -19.08 17.04
N VAL A 80 6.93 -20.03 16.10
CA VAL A 80 7.33 -19.77 14.71
C VAL A 80 6.37 -18.78 14.03
N PHE A 81 5.06 -18.95 14.24
CA PHE A 81 4.04 -18.04 13.71
C PHE A 81 4.23 -16.61 14.22
N ALA A 82 4.46 -16.44 15.52
CA ALA A 82 4.66 -15.13 16.14
C ALA A 82 5.92 -14.43 15.64
N VAL A 83 7.04 -15.17 15.52
CA VAL A 83 8.29 -14.64 14.96
C VAL A 83 8.11 -14.23 13.50
N SER A 84 7.43 -15.07 12.70
CA SER A 84 7.14 -14.79 11.30
C SER A 84 6.28 -13.53 11.12
N LEU A 85 5.26 -13.37 11.96
CA LEU A 85 4.38 -12.20 11.91
C LEU A 85 5.09 -10.92 12.40
N ALA A 86 5.98 -11.02 13.38
CA ALA A 86 6.81 -9.92 13.82
C ALA A 86 7.79 -9.47 12.71
N ALA A 87 8.41 -10.42 12.02
CA ALA A 87 9.27 -10.14 10.86
C ALA A 87 8.47 -9.45 9.74
N PHE A 88 7.29 -9.99 9.40
CA PHE A 88 6.36 -9.36 8.45
C PHE A 88 6.07 -7.91 8.82
N ASN A 89 5.59 -7.65 10.05
CA ASN A 89 5.20 -6.31 10.48
C ASN A 89 6.37 -5.32 10.40
N THR A 90 7.55 -5.77 10.84
CA THR A 90 8.77 -4.95 10.78
C THR A 90 9.10 -4.53 9.36
N VAL A 91 9.12 -5.49 8.43
CA VAL A 91 9.41 -5.20 7.02
C VAL A 91 8.31 -4.34 6.41
N ALA A 92 7.03 -4.63 6.69
CA ALA A 92 5.90 -3.87 6.18
C ALA A 92 5.99 -2.38 6.57
N TYR A 93 6.36 -2.08 7.81
CA TYR A 93 6.58 -0.70 8.27
C TYR A 93 7.80 -0.04 7.62
N ILE A 94 8.91 -0.77 7.47
CA ILE A 94 10.11 -0.23 6.80
C ILE A 94 9.79 0.14 5.35
N VAL A 95 9.10 -0.75 4.63
CA VAL A 95 8.82 -0.55 3.20
C VAL A 95 7.71 0.47 2.97
N ALA A 96 6.84 0.73 3.96
CA ALA A 96 5.84 1.81 3.96
C ALA A 96 6.45 3.15 3.57
N LEU A 97 7.63 3.48 4.11
CA LEU A 97 8.34 4.74 3.86
C LEU A 97 7.45 6.00 3.99
N GLY A 98 6.39 5.93 4.81
CA GLY A 98 5.41 7.00 4.98
C GLY A 98 4.56 7.30 3.74
N LEU A 99 4.53 6.42 2.73
CA LEU A 99 3.78 6.65 1.49
C LEU A 99 2.27 6.70 1.71
N GLU A 100 1.75 5.94 2.68
CA GLU A 100 0.35 6.02 3.09
C GLU A 100 -0.01 7.40 3.68
N ASP A 101 0.87 7.99 4.49
CA ASP A 101 0.66 9.32 5.08
C ASP A 101 0.74 10.42 4.02
N ALA A 102 1.72 10.31 3.11
CA ALA A 102 1.82 11.19 1.94
C ALA A 102 0.55 11.09 1.07
N THR A 103 0.01 9.88 0.90
CA THR A 103 -1.22 9.65 0.14
C THR A 103 -2.41 10.34 0.77
N THR A 104 -2.63 10.15 2.07
CA THR A 104 -3.77 10.74 2.77
C THR A 104 -3.70 12.26 2.86
N THR A 105 -2.49 12.84 2.81
CA THR A 105 -2.27 14.29 2.85
C THR A 105 -2.36 14.94 1.46
N PHE A 106 -1.62 14.42 0.47
CA PHE A 106 -1.43 15.13 -0.80
C PHE A 106 -2.45 14.75 -1.87
N VAL A 107 -2.96 13.51 -1.91
CA VAL A 107 -3.97 13.12 -2.91
C VAL A 107 -5.25 13.94 -2.83
N PRO A 108 -5.90 14.14 -1.67
CA PRO A 108 -7.14 14.90 -1.62
C PRO A 108 -6.90 16.39 -1.89
N ARG A 109 -5.73 16.92 -1.48
CA ARG A 109 -5.33 18.30 -1.76
C ARG A 109 -5.13 18.54 -3.25
N ILE A 110 -4.35 17.70 -3.93
CA ILE A 110 -4.11 17.82 -5.37
C ILE A 110 -5.41 17.57 -6.16
N PHE A 111 -6.27 16.66 -5.69
CA PHE A 111 -7.59 16.46 -6.27
C PHE A 111 -8.44 17.75 -6.17
N ALA A 112 -8.51 18.37 -4.99
CA ALA A 112 -9.30 19.59 -4.78
C ALA A 112 -8.71 20.82 -5.47
N GLU A 113 -7.39 20.97 -5.57
CA GLU A 113 -6.73 22.16 -6.12
C GLU A 113 -6.48 22.07 -7.63
N HIS A 114 -6.21 20.87 -8.17
CA HIS A 114 -5.73 20.65 -9.53
C HIS A 114 -6.57 19.62 -10.33
N GLY A 115 -7.62 19.09 -9.72
CA GLY A 115 -8.58 18.19 -10.36
C GLY A 115 -8.14 16.71 -10.46
N LYS A 116 -9.06 15.86 -10.94
CA LYS A 116 -8.89 14.40 -11.06
C LYS A 116 -7.64 13.98 -11.85
N ALA A 117 -7.31 14.67 -12.94
CA ALA A 117 -6.20 14.28 -13.81
C ALA A 117 -4.83 14.39 -13.11
N ALA A 118 -4.60 15.49 -12.39
CA ALA A 118 -3.39 15.71 -11.61
C ALA A 118 -3.29 14.71 -10.45
N ALA A 119 -4.39 14.47 -9.74
CA ALA A 119 -4.45 13.47 -8.67
C ALA A 119 -4.13 12.05 -9.17
N ALA A 120 -4.66 11.66 -10.34
CA ALA A 120 -4.38 10.36 -10.95
C ALA A 120 -2.91 10.19 -11.36
N VAL A 121 -2.23 11.26 -11.78
CA VAL A 121 -0.78 11.24 -12.02
C VAL A 121 -0.03 10.98 -10.72
N LEU A 122 -0.35 11.71 -9.64
CA LEU A 122 0.28 11.49 -8.32
C LEU A 122 0.05 10.07 -7.81
N MET A 123 -1.18 9.57 -7.87
CA MET A 123 -1.51 8.19 -7.47
C MET A 123 -0.69 7.14 -8.22
N ARG A 124 -0.47 7.32 -9.53
CA ARG A 124 0.37 6.41 -10.33
C ARG A 124 1.83 6.45 -9.92
N HIS A 125 2.38 7.63 -9.61
CA HIS A 125 3.76 7.77 -9.13
C HIS A 125 3.94 7.11 -7.76
N LEU A 126 3.00 7.31 -6.84
CA LEU A 126 3.03 6.67 -5.52
C LEU A 126 2.98 5.14 -5.65
N LEU A 127 2.09 4.61 -6.50
CA LEU A 127 2.01 3.17 -6.76
C LEU A 127 3.27 2.61 -7.43
N ALA A 128 3.87 3.35 -8.37
CA ALA A 128 5.12 2.94 -9.03
C ALA A 128 6.28 2.90 -8.03
N LEU A 129 6.42 3.94 -7.20
CA LEU A 129 7.43 4.01 -6.15
C LEU A 129 7.26 2.84 -5.17
N ARG A 130 6.03 2.60 -4.71
CA ARG A 130 5.69 1.48 -3.81
C ARG A 130 5.99 0.12 -4.44
N SER A 131 5.68 -0.06 -5.72
CA SER A 131 5.98 -1.31 -6.43
C SER A 131 7.49 -1.54 -6.53
N GLY A 132 8.26 -0.48 -6.79
CA GLY A 132 9.72 -0.54 -6.80
C GLY A 132 10.32 -0.91 -5.44
N THR A 133 9.86 -0.29 -4.36
CA THR A 133 10.36 -0.57 -3.00
C THR A 133 9.95 -1.96 -2.52
N LEU A 134 8.74 -2.42 -2.85
CA LEU A 134 8.29 -3.79 -2.55
C LEU A 134 9.05 -4.84 -3.36
N LEU A 135 9.34 -4.59 -4.65
CA LEU A 135 10.13 -5.51 -5.47
C LEU A 135 11.56 -5.63 -4.93
N LEU A 136 12.18 -4.52 -4.57
CA LEU A 136 13.50 -4.51 -3.94
C LEU A 136 13.48 -5.28 -2.61
N SER A 137 12.49 -5.02 -1.75
CA SER A 137 12.33 -5.72 -0.48
C SER A 137 12.11 -7.22 -0.67
N PHE A 138 11.29 -7.62 -1.63
CA PHE A 138 11.02 -9.02 -1.97
C PHE A 138 12.31 -9.75 -2.38
N VAL A 139 13.12 -9.14 -3.24
CA VAL A 139 14.42 -9.69 -3.65
C VAL A 139 15.37 -9.80 -2.46
N ILE A 140 15.44 -8.76 -1.61
CA ILE A 140 16.30 -8.76 -0.42
C ILE A 140 15.92 -9.89 0.54
N MET A 141 14.62 -10.08 0.79
CA MET A 141 14.13 -11.12 1.69
C MET A 141 14.45 -12.52 1.17
N LEU A 142 14.25 -12.78 -0.12
CA LEU A 142 14.44 -14.12 -0.68
C LEU A 142 15.91 -14.50 -0.86
N PHE A 143 16.78 -13.56 -1.20
CA PHE A 143 18.15 -13.89 -1.65
C PHE A 143 19.25 -13.34 -0.76
N THR A 144 18.95 -12.38 0.13
CA THR A 144 19.98 -11.54 0.74
C THR A 144 19.97 -11.57 2.27
N LEU A 145 19.02 -12.27 2.91
CA LEU A 145 18.98 -12.44 4.38
C LEU A 145 20.30 -12.95 4.98
N PRO A 146 20.97 -13.98 4.43
CA PRO A 146 22.26 -14.43 4.97
C PRO A 146 23.36 -13.36 4.87
N ALA A 147 23.36 -12.58 3.78
CA ALA A 147 24.31 -11.48 3.59
C ALA A 147 24.00 -10.31 4.53
N LEU A 148 22.72 -9.96 4.73
CA LEU A 148 22.27 -8.95 5.67
C LEU A 148 22.62 -9.33 7.12
N ALA A 149 22.43 -10.59 7.49
CA ALA A 149 22.84 -11.11 8.80
C ALA A 149 24.36 -10.97 9.01
N SER A 150 25.14 -11.17 7.95
CA SER A 150 26.61 -11.03 8.01
C SER A 150 27.04 -9.57 8.16
N LEU A 151 26.35 -8.64 7.50
CA LEU A 151 26.57 -7.20 7.68
C LEU A 151 26.20 -6.75 9.10
N ILE A 152 25.08 -7.22 9.64
CA ILE A 152 24.64 -6.89 11.00
C ILE A 152 25.61 -7.48 12.04
N ALA A 153 26.11 -8.70 11.83
CA ALA A 153 27.10 -9.31 12.72
C ALA A 153 28.42 -8.53 12.77
N ALA A 154 28.75 -7.76 11.72
CA ALA A 154 29.94 -6.92 11.67
C ALA A 154 29.78 -5.59 12.44
N ILE A 155 28.57 -5.24 12.88
CA ILE A 155 28.31 -4.01 13.65
C ILE A 155 28.72 -4.24 15.11
N PRO A 156 29.65 -3.45 15.68
CA PRO A 156 30.12 -3.62 17.07
C PRO A 156 29.14 -3.00 18.08
N LEU A 157 27.86 -3.41 18.02
CA LEU A 157 26.82 -3.00 18.96
C LEU A 157 26.36 -4.19 19.80
N SER A 158 26.10 -3.95 21.09
CA SER A 158 25.49 -4.96 21.96
C SER A 158 24.12 -5.36 21.40
N GLY A 159 23.93 -6.65 21.13
CA GLY A 159 22.71 -7.19 20.52
C GLY A 159 22.75 -7.41 19.01
N ALA A 160 23.72 -6.84 18.28
CA ALA A 160 23.85 -7.05 16.83
C ALA A 160 24.11 -8.52 16.46
N ALA A 161 24.95 -9.21 17.25
CA ALA A 161 25.19 -10.64 17.11
C ALA A 161 23.92 -11.48 17.34
N GLY A 162 23.08 -11.08 18.31
CA GLY A 162 21.79 -11.73 18.58
C GLY A 162 20.80 -11.56 17.42
N MET A 163 20.70 -10.36 16.87
CA MET A 163 19.87 -10.10 15.68
C MET A 163 20.35 -10.87 14.45
N ALA A 164 21.67 -10.93 14.23
CA ALA A 164 22.25 -11.71 13.14
C ALA A 164 21.96 -13.21 13.28
N ALA A 165 21.96 -13.74 14.52
CA ALA A 165 21.57 -15.11 14.80
C ALA A 165 20.08 -15.35 14.50
N SER A 166 19.18 -14.44 14.90
CA SER A 166 17.75 -14.53 14.59
C SER A 166 17.46 -14.49 13.08
N LEU A 167 18.19 -13.69 12.30
CA LEU A 167 18.04 -13.65 10.84
C LEU A 167 18.54 -14.92 10.14
N ARG A 168 19.34 -15.72 10.84
CA ARG A 168 19.82 -17.03 10.38
C ARG A 168 19.02 -18.20 10.97
N ASP A 169 17.98 -17.91 11.75
CA ASP A 169 17.15 -18.94 12.37
C ASP A 169 16.47 -19.80 11.27
N PRO A 170 16.73 -21.11 11.23
CA PRO A 170 16.08 -22.01 10.28
C PRO A 170 14.54 -21.94 10.32
N ALA A 171 13.96 -21.66 11.49
CA ALA A 171 12.52 -21.51 11.63
C ALA A 171 11.99 -20.32 10.82
N LEU A 172 12.71 -19.19 10.80
CA LEU A 172 12.33 -18.03 10.00
C LEU A 172 12.64 -18.25 8.51
N LEU A 173 13.81 -18.81 8.19
CA LEU A 173 14.25 -19.03 6.82
C LEU A 173 13.34 -20.02 6.06
N ASN A 174 12.83 -21.05 6.73
CA ASN A 174 11.90 -22.01 6.13
C ASN A 174 10.55 -21.38 5.74
N HIS A 175 10.18 -20.26 6.36
CA HIS A 175 8.92 -19.55 6.07
C HIS A 175 9.14 -18.20 5.37
N ILE A 176 10.35 -17.90 4.91
CA ILE A 176 10.61 -16.58 4.33
C ILE A 176 9.82 -16.33 3.05
N SER A 177 9.59 -17.36 2.23
CA SER A 177 8.87 -17.25 0.97
C SER A 177 7.42 -16.77 1.16
N PRO A 178 6.58 -17.41 1.99
CA PRO A 178 5.23 -16.89 2.23
C PRO A 178 5.27 -15.50 2.90
N ILE A 179 6.22 -15.22 3.79
CA ILE A 179 6.33 -13.87 4.40
C ILE A 179 6.65 -12.80 3.34
N ALA A 180 7.59 -13.05 2.44
CA ALA A 180 7.97 -12.09 1.39
C ALA A 180 6.81 -11.81 0.43
N VAL A 181 6.08 -12.86 0.02
CA VAL A 181 4.87 -12.72 -0.81
C VAL A 181 3.80 -11.95 -0.04
N TYR A 182 3.64 -12.22 1.26
CA TYR A 182 2.68 -11.52 2.11
C TYR A 182 3.00 -10.02 2.21
N VAL A 183 4.26 -9.65 2.47
CA VAL A 183 4.73 -8.24 2.46
C VAL A 183 4.40 -7.57 1.12
N PHE A 184 4.69 -8.23 0.00
CA PHE A 184 4.44 -7.67 -1.32
C PHE A 184 2.94 -7.38 -1.56
N GLY A 185 2.08 -8.39 -1.39
CA GLY A 185 0.64 -8.23 -1.63
C GLY A 185 -0.03 -7.27 -0.63
N ASN A 186 0.36 -7.33 0.63
CA ASN A 186 -0.13 -6.42 1.66
C ASN A 186 0.27 -4.98 1.36
N GLY A 187 1.53 -4.75 0.98
CA GLY A 187 2.03 -3.41 0.71
C GLY A 187 1.37 -2.70 -0.47
N ILE A 188 1.00 -3.44 -1.52
CA ILE A 188 0.20 -2.87 -2.63
C ILE A 188 -1.22 -2.57 -2.15
N SER A 189 -1.85 -3.54 -1.45
CA SER A 189 -3.22 -3.41 -0.95
C SER A 189 -3.36 -2.22 0.03
N SER A 190 -2.38 -2.01 0.92
CA SER A 190 -2.39 -0.92 1.91
C SER A 190 -2.40 0.44 1.23
N LEU A 191 -1.54 0.63 0.22
CA LEU A 191 -1.46 1.90 -0.51
C LEU A 191 -2.72 2.16 -1.33
N ILE A 192 -3.28 1.16 -2.01
CA ILE A 192 -4.55 1.35 -2.75
C ILE A 192 -5.69 1.66 -1.77
N THR A 193 -5.70 1.03 -0.60
CA THR A 193 -6.66 1.34 0.46
C THR A 193 -6.52 2.78 0.94
N ALA A 194 -5.29 3.26 1.17
CA ALA A 194 -5.02 4.65 1.54
C ALA A 194 -5.48 5.64 0.45
N ILE A 195 -5.26 5.32 -0.83
CA ILE A 195 -5.75 6.11 -1.97
C ILE A 195 -7.29 6.15 -1.99
N CYS A 196 -7.95 5.02 -1.72
CA CYS A 196 -9.41 4.97 -1.69
C CYS A 196 -9.98 5.73 -0.48
N ALA A 197 -9.32 5.63 0.67
CA ALA A 197 -9.67 6.39 1.87
C ALA A 197 -9.53 7.90 1.66
N SER A 198 -8.44 8.34 1.02
CA SER A 198 -8.20 9.76 0.76
C SER A 198 -9.22 10.38 -0.21
N LEU A 199 -9.81 9.58 -1.11
CA LEU A 199 -10.87 10.00 -2.03
C LEU A 199 -12.29 9.70 -1.53
N MET A 200 -12.46 9.32 -0.26
CA MET A 200 -13.77 8.98 0.34
C MET A 200 -14.51 7.87 -0.44
N ARG A 201 -13.77 6.84 -0.88
CA ARG A 201 -14.29 5.68 -1.63
C ARG A 201 -14.31 4.40 -0.79
N MET A 202 -14.82 4.50 0.44
CA MET A 202 -14.75 3.40 1.42
C MET A 202 -15.69 2.23 1.14
N ARG A 203 -16.74 2.39 0.33
CA ARG A 203 -17.63 1.27 -0.04
C ARG A 203 -16.88 0.11 -0.68
N PHE A 204 -15.93 0.43 -1.56
CA PHE A 204 -15.15 -0.58 -2.26
C PHE A 204 -14.16 -1.29 -1.34
N VAL A 205 -13.40 -0.51 -0.56
CA VAL A 205 -12.49 -1.02 0.45
C VAL A 205 -13.22 -1.93 1.43
N PHE A 206 -14.39 -1.50 1.89
CA PHE A 206 -15.22 -2.27 2.80
C PHE A 206 -15.62 -3.62 2.19
N VAL A 207 -16.17 -3.66 0.97
CA VAL A 207 -16.63 -4.92 0.38
C VAL A 207 -15.47 -5.88 0.09
N VAL A 208 -14.46 -5.42 -0.65
CA VAL A 208 -13.34 -6.30 -1.05
C VAL A 208 -12.54 -6.73 0.18
N GLY A 209 -12.19 -5.78 1.06
CA GLY A 209 -11.46 -6.08 2.27
C GLY A 209 -12.23 -7.01 3.21
N SER A 210 -13.54 -6.80 3.38
CA SER A 210 -14.35 -7.66 4.27
C SER A 210 -14.49 -9.08 3.73
N VAL A 211 -14.66 -9.23 2.40
CA VAL A 211 -14.71 -10.56 1.75
C VAL A 211 -13.36 -11.25 1.88
N THR A 212 -12.24 -10.58 1.57
CA THR A 212 -10.90 -11.14 1.75
C THR A 212 -10.68 -11.60 3.19
N GLN A 213 -11.10 -10.80 4.17
CA GLN A 213 -10.94 -11.09 5.58
C GLN A 213 -11.83 -12.26 6.05
N LEU A 214 -13.03 -12.39 5.51
CA LEU A 214 -13.91 -13.54 5.75
C LEU A 214 -13.31 -14.82 5.15
N VAL A 215 -12.82 -14.76 3.91
CA VAL A 215 -12.17 -15.88 3.23
C VAL A 215 -10.93 -16.32 4.00
N LEU A 216 -10.11 -15.37 4.48
CA LEU A 216 -8.98 -15.63 5.36
C LEU A 216 -9.41 -16.44 6.58
N LEU A 217 -10.40 -15.97 7.33
CA LEU A 217 -10.88 -16.66 8.53
C LEU A 217 -11.37 -18.08 8.23
N VAL A 218 -12.19 -18.23 7.20
CA VAL A 218 -12.79 -19.53 6.82
C VAL A 218 -11.70 -20.50 6.37
N LEU A 219 -10.78 -20.07 5.51
CA LEU A 219 -9.68 -20.91 5.04
C LEU A 219 -8.71 -21.27 6.18
N SER A 220 -8.36 -20.30 7.04
CA SER A 220 -7.51 -20.58 8.21
C SER A 220 -8.16 -21.58 9.16
N PHE A 221 -9.49 -21.54 9.34
CA PHE A 221 -10.20 -22.56 10.10
C PHE A 221 -10.00 -23.95 9.47
N PHE A 222 -10.26 -24.12 8.18
CA PHE A 222 -10.11 -25.42 7.53
C PHE A 222 -8.67 -25.93 7.52
N VAL A 223 -7.71 -25.07 7.17
CA VAL A 223 -6.29 -25.43 7.11
C VAL A 223 -5.75 -25.89 8.47
N LEU A 224 -6.17 -25.24 9.56
CA LEU A 224 -5.78 -25.68 10.89
C LEU A 224 -6.48 -26.97 11.35
N GLN A 225 -7.70 -27.24 10.90
CA GLN A 225 -8.35 -28.52 11.17
C GLN A 225 -7.68 -29.68 10.41
N LEU A 226 -7.11 -29.40 9.25
CA LEU A 226 -6.37 -30.37 8.43
C LEU A 226 -4.92 -30.60 8.93
N GLY A 227 -4.47 -29.88 9.95
CA GLY A 227 -3.14 -30.06 10.55
C GLY A 227 -1.98 -29.49 9.73
N TRP A 228 -2.25 -28.54 8.83
CA TRP A 228 -1.20 -27.91 7.99
C TRP A 228 -0.35 -26.87 8.76
N GLY A 229 -0.69 -26.63 10.03
CA GLY A 229 0.12 -25.86 10.98
C GLY A 229 0.36 -24.41 10.56
N THR A 230 1.50 -23.87 11.01
CA THR A 230 1.93 -22.48 10.75
C THR A 230 2.12 -22.20 9.26
N ASP A 231 2.72 -23.14 8.52
CA ASP A 231 3.03 -22.94 7.11
C ASP A 231 1.77 -22.70 6.28
N GLY A 232 0.73 -23.48 6.52
CA GLY A 232 -0.57 -23.31 5.86
C GLY A 232 -1.19 -21.92 6.11
N ILE A 233 -1.10 -21.40 7.34
CA ILE A 233 -1.62 -20.06 7.65
C ILE A 233 -0.80 -18.98 6.92
N LEU A 234 0.52 -19.08 6.92
CA LEU A 234 1.40 -18.10 6.28
C LEU A 234 1.17 -18.07 4.77
N TRP A 235 0.96 -19.23 4.13
CA TRP A 235 0.59 -19.28 2.72
C TRP A 235 -0.81 -18.72 2.45
N ILE A 236 -1.79 -18.92 3.33
CA ILE A 236 -3.10 -18.26 3.19
C ILE A 236 -2.92 -16.74 3.22
N PHE A 237 -2.15 -16.20 4.17
CA PHE A 237 -1.87 -14.75 4.21
C PHE A 237 -1.21 -14.27 2.91
N ALA A 238 -0.19 -14.99 2.44
CA ALA A 238 0.54 -14.67 1.22
C ALA A 238 -0.37 -14.64 -0.01
N VAL A 239 -1.14 -15.70 -0.24
CA VAL A 239 -2.00 -15.82 -1.43
C VAL A 239 -3.14 -14.81 -1.38
N LEU A 240 -3.80 -14.69 -0.22
CA LEU A 240 -4.92 -13.76 -0.10
C LEU A 240 -4.48 -12.30 -0.20
N SER A 241 -3.27 -11.93 0.25
CA SER A 241 -2.80 -10.55 0.10
C SER A 241 -2.54 -10.18 -1.37
N VAL A 242 -2.02 -11.13 -2.17
CA VAL A 242 -1.81 -10.93 -3.62
C VAL A 242 -3.15 -10.88 -4.35
N LEU A 243 -4.08 -11.79 -4.04
CA LEU A 243 -5.43 -11.78 -4.64
C LEU A 243 -6.17 -10.47 -4.31
N ASN A 244 -6.06 -10.01 -3.07
CA ASN A 244 -6.61 -8.73 -2.65
C ASN A 244 -5.99 -7.57 -3.43
N ALA A 245 -4.65 -7.53 -3.57
CA ALA A 245 -3.96 -6.52 -4.36
C ALA A 245 -4.44 -6.50 -5.83
N ILE A 246 -4.62 -7.68 -6.45
CA ILE A 246 -5.13 -7.80 -7.81
C ILE A 246 -6.57 -7.29 -7.90
N ALA A 247 -7.45 -7.66 -6.97
CA ALA A 247 -8.84 -7.20 -6.94
C ALA A 247 -8.93 -5.67 -6.84
N PHE A 248 -8.08 -5.07 -5.99
CA PHE A 248 -7.95 -3.62 -5.88
C PHE A 248 -7.44 -2.95 -7.17
N GLN A 249 -6.50 -3.56 -7.90
CA GLN A 249 -5.99 -3.03 -9.17
C GLN A 249 -7.01 -3.12 -10.32
N GLN A 250 -7.75 -4.22 -10.44
CA GLN A 250 -8.72 -4.41 -11.52
C GLN A 250 -9.86 -3.38 -11.45
N GLN A 251 -10.33 -3.06 -10.24
CA GLN A 251 -11.38 -2.05 -10.08
C GLN A 251 -10.89 -0.62 -10.36
N GLY A 252 -9.61 -0.34 -10.10
CA GLY A 252 -8.97 0.93 -10.46
C GLY A 252 -8.96 1.19 -11.97
N ARG A 253 -8.99 0.13 -12.79
CA ARG A 253 -9.08 0.22 -14.26
C ARG A 253 -10.51 0.43 -14.77
N THR A 254 -11.53 -0.02 -14.05
CA THR A 254 -12.94 0.08 -14.49
C THR A 254 -13.63 1.37 -14.06
N SER A 255 -12.99 2.19 -13.21
CA SER A 255 -13.53 3.46 -12.69
C SER A 255 -12.93 4.72 -13.35
N ASN A 256 -12.17 4.55 -14.43
CA ASN A 256 -11.67 5.61 -15.31
C ASN A 256 -12.35 5.50 -16.67
#